data_AF-A0A543DNZ0-F1
#
_entry.id   AF-A0A543DNZ0-F1
#
_cell.length_a   1.000
_cell.length_b   1.000
_cell.length_c   1.000
_cell.angle_alpha   90.00
_cell.angle_beta   90.00
_cell.angle_gamma   90.00
#
_symmetry.space_group_name_H-M   'P 1'
#
loop_
_entity.id
_entity.type
_entity.pdbx_description
1 polymer ?
#
loop_
_entity_poly.entity_id
_entity_poly.type
_entity_poly.pdbx_seq_one_letter_code
_entity_poly.pdbx_strand_id
1 'polypeptide(L)'
;MADKEERREWARVARARAQEFVRHHPMKVENVLDHWYVGTNDERRQGMDWYVDARATCAVIAQDTGLGQYEVAGLVAVYSVQTVWASTIVTAARVAKSKNPLGGVGSGVMATERTKAQAQRILNGDHYDEVLKGYKTNAFAHLIFYGGDSSEDETAGCTRVCIDKHAYSVACGTRATDAAYAASGLQSKLCYEQAANCYRGAADILSDNQGSYIAPHQVQATVWIVRQRFNESQSKGNNRRAQRALERMRRYLSENHPRASLLIPASGYSRPTSPC
;
A
#
# COMPACT_ATOMS: atom_id res chain seq x y z
N MET A 1 29.30 5.83 22.42
CA MET A 1 29.47 5.99 20.95
C MET A 1 29.73 4.61 20.37
N ALA A 2 28.69 3.90 19.92
CA ALA A 2 28.92 2.68 19.13
C ALA A 2 29.71 3.10 17.89
N ASP A 3 30.86 2.46 17.68
CA ASP A 3 31.90 2.87 16.74
C ASP A 3 31.33 2.91 15.32
N LYS A 4 31.74 3.93 14.55
CA LYS A 4 31.39 4.05 13.12
C LYS A 4 31.77 2.78 12.36
N GLU A 5 32.81 2.09 12.81
CA GLU A 5 33.25 0.80 12.29
C GLU A 5 32.26 -0.34 12.61
N GLU A 6 31.77 -0.41 13.85
CA GLU A 6 30.75 -1.38 14.27
C GLU A 6 29.44 -1.22 13.47
N ARG A 7 29.02 0.03 13.20
CA ARG A 7 27.86 0.31 12.35
C ARG A 7 28.06 -0.13 10.90
N ARG A 8 29.27 0.02 10.36
CA ARG A 8 29.62 -0.41 9.00
C ARG A 8 29.62 -1.93 8.90
N GLU A 9 30.19 -2.61 9.87
CA GLU A 9 30.24 -4.06 9.91
C GLU A 9 28.84 -4.66 10.05
N TRP A 10 28.00 -4.10 10.94
CA TRP A 10 26.60 -4.51 11.06
C TRP A 10 25.84 -4.33 9.75
N ALA A 11 26.03 -3.21 9.05
CA ALA A 11 25.40 -2.96 7.75
C ALA A 11 25.87 -3.96 6.68
N ARG A 12 27.17 -4.34 6.70
CA ARG A 12 27.73 -5.34 5.79
C ARG A 12 27.12 -6.72 6.01
N VAL A 13 27.07 -7.18 7.27
CA VAL A 13 26.47 -8.47 7.64
C VAL A 13 24.98 -8.48 7.33
N ALA A 14 24.25 -7.41 7.63
CA ALA A 14 22.83 -7.29 7.31
C ALA A 14 22.57 -7.36 5.80
N ARG A 15 23.42 -6.71 4.99
CA ARG A 15 23.35 -6.76 3.53
C ARG A 15 23.64 -8.16 2.99
N ALA A 16 24.66 -8.84 3.50
CA ALA A 16 24.99 -10.21 3.10
C ALA A 16 23.83 -11.18 3.38
N ARG A 17 23.26 -11.13 4.59
CA ARG A 17 22.08 -11.93 4.96
C ARG A 17 20.86 -11.62 4.10
N ALA A 18 20.66 -10.37 3.73
CA ALA A 18 19.57 -9.99 2.84
C ALA A 18 19.77 -10.51 1.41
N GLN A 19 20.99 -10.48 0.88
CA GLN A 19 21.30 -11.05 -0.43
C GLN A 19 21.10 -12.58 -0.44
N GLU A 20 21.49 -13.24 0.64
CA GLU A 20 21.23 -14.66 0.87
C GLU A 20 19.72 -14.94 0.89
N PHE A 21 18.93 -14.13 1.60
CA PHE A 21 17.46 -14.24 1.59
C PHE A 21 16.89 -14.19 0.18
N VAL A 22 17.28 -13.20 -0.65
CA VAL A 22 16.76 -13.09 -2.03
C VAL A 22 17.14 -14.32 -2.87
N ARG A 23 18.34 -14.88 -2.66
CA ARG A 23 18.79 -16.08 -3.37
C ARG A 23 17.98 -17.32 -3.00
N HIS A 24 17.67 -17.51 -1.73
CA HIS A 24 16.89 -18.67 -1.25
C HIS A 24 15.38 -18.52 -1.44
N HIS A 25 14.90 -17.29 -1.62
CA HIS A 25 13.49 -16.96 -1.75
C HIS A 25 13.23 -16.16 -3.03
N PRO A 26 13.48 -16.78 -4.22
CA PRO A 26 13.23 -16.11 -5.49
C PRO A 26 11.75 -15.75 -5.61
N MET A 27 11.49 -14.62 -6.27
CA MET A 27 10.12 -14.19 -6.57
C MET A 27 9.51 -15.13 -7.61
N LYS A 28 8.29 -15.60 -7.35
CA LYS A 28 7.59 -16.57 -8.20
C LYS A 28 6.11 -16.25 -8.32
N VAL A 29 5.53 -16.55 -9.49
CA VAL A 29 4.09 -16.42 -9.75
C VAL A 29 3.31 -17.37 -8.85
N GLU A 30 3.81 -18.59 -8.65
CA GLU A 30 3.17 -19.64 -7.84
C GLU A 30 2.96 -19.17 -6.39
N ASN A 31 3.93 -18.46 -5.82
CA ASN A 31 3.79 -17.95 -4.46
C ASN A 31 2.65 -16.92 -4.33
N VAL A 32 2.39 -16.12 -5.38
CA VAL A 32 1.27 -15.17 -5.43
C VAL A 32 -0.05 -15.93 -5.55
N LEU A 33 -0.11 -16.92 -6.43
CA LEU A 33 -1.28 -17.79 -6.62
C LEU A 33 -1.65 -18.53 -5.34
N ASP A 34 -0.67 -19.16 -4.67
CA ASP A 34 -0.87 -19.84 -3.39
C ASP A 34 -1.51 -18.91 -2.36
N HIS A 35 -1.04 -17.66 -2.29
CA HIS A 35 -1.60 -16.68 -1.36
C HIS A 35 -3.02 -16.24 -1.73
N TRP A 36 -3.31 -16.09 -3.02
CA TRP A 36 -4.65 -15.78 -3.52
C TRP A 36 -5.65 -16.90 -3.18
N TYR A 37 -5.26 -18.16 -3.38
CA TYR A 37 -6.15 -19.30 -3.18
C TYR A 37 -6.50 -19.54 -1.70
N VAL A 38 -5.66 -19.12 -0.76
CA VAL A 38 -6.00 -19.14 0.68
C VAL A 38 -6.94 -17.99 1.10
N GLY A 39 -7.16 -17.01 0.22
CA GLY A 39 -8.16 -15.96 0.42
C GLY A 39 -9.59 -16.49 0.33
N THR A 40 -10.48 -16.00 1.18
CA THR A 40 -11.92 -16.29 1.09
C THR A 40 -12.54 -15.55 -0.09
N ASN A 41 -13.75 -15.95 -0.50
CA ASN A 41 -14.49 -15.25 -1.56
C ASN A 41 -14.75 -13.77 -1.18
N ASP A 42 -15.04 -13.50 0.09
CA ASP A 42 -15.24 -12.13 0.59
C ASP A 42 -13.96 -11.29 0.52
N GLU A 43 -12.80 -11.87 0.80
CA GLU A 43 -11.50 -11.18 0.69
C GLU A 43 -11.13 -10.91 -0.76
N ARG A 44 -11.42 -11.86 -1.66
CA ARG A 44 -11.24 -11.68 -3.11
C ARG A 44 -12.13 -10.56 -3.61
N ARG A 45 -13.43 -10.59 -3.32
CA ARG A 45 -14.37 -9.52 -3.69
C ARG A 45 -13.88 -8.15 -3.17
N GLN A 46 -13.52 -8.07 -1.90
CA GLN A 46 -12.97 -6.84 -1.31
C GLN A 46 -11.68 -6.37 -1.99
N GLY A 47 -10.82 -7.29 -2.45
CA GLY A 47 -9.61 -6.94 -3.18
C GLY A 47 -9.88 -6.46 -4.61
N MET A 48 -10.90 -6.98 -5.27
CA MET A 48 -11.35 -6.51 -6.60
C MET A 48 -11.81 -5.05 -6.55
N ASP A 49 -12.53 -4.66 -5.49
CA ASP A 49 -13.12 -3.33 -5.33
C ASP A 49 -12.17 -2.32 -4.65
N TRP A 50 -11.02 -2.78 -4.14
CA TRP A 50 -10.20 -2.03 -3.19
C TRP A 50 -9.78 -0.64 -3.68
N TYR A 51 -9.26 -0.54 -4.91
CA TYR A 51 -8.82 0.74 -5.48
C TYR A 51 -9.99 1.64 -5.87
N VAL A 52 -11.13 1.07 -6.29
CA VAL A 52 -12.37 1.81 -6.57
C VAL A 52 -12.89 2.46 -5.29
N ASP A 53 -12.95 1.72 -4.18
CA ASP A 53 -13.35 2.26 -2.88
C ASP A 53 -12.37 3.34 -2.39
N ALA A 54 -11.06 3.10 -2.56
CA ALA A 54 -10.02 4.05 -2.16
C ALA A 54 -10.14 5.36 -2.96
N ARG A 55 -10.42 5.25 -4.26
CA ARG A 55 -10.70 6.39 -5.15
C ARG A 55 -11.91 7.17 -4.66
N ALA A 56 -13.01 6.49 -4.35
CA ALA A 56 -14.25 7.10 -3.88
C ALA A 56 -14.05 7.86 -2.56
N THR A 57 -13.30 7.27 -1.62
CA THR A 57 -12.89 7.95 -0.37
C THR A 57 -12.10 9.22 -0.67
N CYS A 58 -11.11 9.16 -1.55
CA CYS A 58 -10.29 10.32 -1.92
C CYS A 58 -11.11 11.42 -2.61
N ALA A 59 -12.06 11.04 -3.47
CA ALA A 59 -12.94 12.00 -4.17
C ALA A 59 -13.79 12.81 -3.18
N VAL A 60 -14.34 12.16 -2.14
CA VAL A 60 -15.10 12.88 -1.11
C VAL A 60 -14.21 13.83 -0.31
N ILE A 61 -13.04 13.37 0.13
CA ILE A 61 -12.10 14.23 0.87
C ILE A 61 -11.68 15.43 0.00
N ALA A 62 -11.42 15.20 -1.29
CA ALA A 62 -11.08 16.25 -2.25
C ALA A 62 -12.18 17.31 -2.32
N GLN A 63 -13.43 16.88 -2.51
CA GLN A 63 -14.58 17.78 -2.55
C GLN A 63 -14.77 18.57 -1.25
N ASP A 64 -14.66 17.90 -0.10
CA ASP A 64 -14.88 18.53 1.21
C ASP A 64 -13.76 19.51 1.61
N THR A 65 -12.57 19.40 0.99
CA THR A 65 -11.39 20.24 1.29
C THR A 65 -11.01 21.21 0.19
N GLY A 66 -11.72 21.20 -0.93
CA GLY A 66 -11.43 22.03 -2.11
C GLY A 66 -10.12 21.66 -2.81
N LEU A 67 -9.62 20.43 -2.66
CA LEU A 67 -8.48 19.92 -3.45
C LEU A 67 -8.97 19.15 -4.67
N GLY A 68 -8.09 18.99 -5.65
CA GLY A 68 -8.20 18.00 -6.70
C GLY A 68 -8.04 16.57 -6.18
N GLN A 69 -8.70 15.63 -6.84
CA GLN A 69 -8.64 14.22 -6.45
C GLN A 69 -7.22 13.63 -6.56
N TYR A 70 -6.45 14.04 -7.58
CA TYR A 70 -5.06 13.60 -7.73
C TYR A 70 -4.18 14.10 -6.56
N GLU A 71 -4.46 15.28 -6.01
CA GLU A 71 -3.73 15.82 -4.86
C GLU A 71 -4.00 14.97 -3.62
N VAL A 72 -5.27 14.62 -3.37
CA VAL A 72 -5.62 13.75 -2.24
C VAL A 72 -5.05 12.34 -2.40
N ALA A 73 -5.12 11.75 -3.59
CA ALA A 73 -4.49 10.45 -3.88
C ALA A 73 -2.97 10.51 -3.65
N GLY A 74 -2.32 11.59 -4.10
CA GLY A 74 -0.92 11.86 -3.83
C GLY A 74 -0.60 11.98 -2.34
N LEU A 75 -1.40 12.71 -1.56
CA LEU A 75 -1.24 12.83 -0.10
C LEU A 75 -1.39 11.47 0.60
N VAL A 76 -2.39 10.67 0.22
CA VAL A 76 -2.56 9.30 0.73
C VAL A 76 -1.32 8.47 0.44
N ALA A 77 -0.77 8.55 -0.78
CA ALA A 77 0.43 7.81 -1.13
C ALA A 77 1.68 8.27 -0.39
N VAL A 78 1.87 9.58 -0.20
CA VAL A 78 2.96 10.17 0.61
C VAL A 78 2.95 9.60 2.03
N TYR A 79 1.77 9.56 2.67
CA TYR A 79 1.63 9.10 4.05
C TYR A 79 1.48 7.57 4.20
N SER A 80 1.48 6.82 3.09
CA SER A 80 1.37 5.35 3.09
C SER A 80 2.63 4.61 3.57
N VAL A 81 3.68 5.34 3.94
CA VAL A 81 4.97 4.76 4.37
C VAL A 81 4.80 4.20 5.79
N GLN A 82 4.83 2.87 5.92
CA GLN A 82 4.91 2.16 7.20
C GLN A 82 3.78 2.46 8.21
N THR A 83 2.60 2.87 7.73
CA THR A 83 1.42 3.09 8.58
C THR A 83 0.26 2.22 8.11
N VAL A 84 -0.66 1.92 9.03
CA VAL A 84 -1.91 1.22 8.68
C VAL A 84 -2.81 2.16 7.87
N TRP A 85 -3.53 1.61 6.89
CA TRP A 85 -4.44 2.34 6.00
C TRP A 85 -5.29 3.41 6.71
N ALA A 86 -5.92 3.03 7.83
CA ALA A 86 -6.77 3.94 8.59
C ALA A 86 -6.02 5.17 9.14
N SER A 87 -4.75 5.00 9.51
CA SER A 87 -3.91 6.14 9.93
C SER A 87 -3.50 6.98 8.73
N THR A 88 -3.20 6.35 7.58
CA THR A 88 -2.88 7.05 6.34
C THR A 88 -4.02 7.97 5.90
N ILE A 89 -5.26 7.47 5.86
CA ILE A 89 -6.43 8.27 5.50
C ILE A 89 -6.64 9.44 6.45
N VAL A 90 -6.59 9.21 7.77
CA VAL A 90 -6.75 10.29 8.75
C VAL A 90 -5.67 11.36 8.58
N THR A 91 -4.41 10.96 8.40
CA THR A 91 -3.31 11.91 8.21
C THR A 91 -3.49 12.71 6.91
N ALA A 92 -3.77 12.03 5.79
CA ALA A 92 -3.98 12.69 4.51
C ALA A 92 -5.18 13.65 4.55
N ALA A 93 -6.31 13.25 5.13
CA ALA A 93 -7.48 14.11 5.29
C ALA A 93 -7.21 15.33 6.18
N ARG A 94 -6.47 15.15 7.29
CA ARG A 94 -6.05 16.26 8.16
C ARG A 94 -5.14 17.26 7.44
N VAL A 95 -4.21 16.77 6.63
CA VAL A 95 -3.32 17.61 5.82
C VAL A 95 -4.11 18.31 4.71
N ALA A 96 -5.01 17.60 4.03
CA ALA A 96 -5.87 18.16 3.00
C ALA A 96 -6.78 19.27 3.53
N LYS A 97 -7.34 19.09 4.74
CA LYS A 97 -8.20 20.08 5.40
C LYS A 97 -7.41 21.28 5.93
N SER A 98 -6.28 21.04 6.60
CA SER A 98 -5.50 22.10 7.24
C SER A 98 -4.54 22.83 6.30
N LYS A 99 -4.26 22.25 5.11
CA LYS A 99 -3.20 22.66 4.18
C LYS A 99 -1.81 22.77 4.83
N ASN A 100 -1.60 22.07 5.95
CA ASN A 100 -0.35 22.07 6.69
C ASN A 100 0.25 20.66 6.66
N PRO A 101 1.33 20.42 5.89
CA PRO A 101 1.92 19.10 5.78
C PRO A 101 2.63 18.69 7.08
N LEU A 102 2.50 17.40 7.41
CA LEU A 102 3.10 16.78 8.59
C LEU A 102 4.35 15.97 8.24
N GLY A 103 5.34 16.01 9.14
CA GLY A 103 6.56 15.20 9.11
C GLY A 103 7.65 15.81 9.98
N GLY A 104 8.68 15.02 10.29
CA GLY A 104 9.75 15.45 11.19
C GLY A 104 9.55 15.08 12.65
N VAL A 105 10.58 15.38 13.45
CA VAL A 105 10.57 15.16 14.91
C VAL A 105 9.43 15.98 15.53
N GLY A 106 8.62 15.35 16.37
CA GLY A 106 7.52 16.01 17.08
C GLY A 106 6.22 16.18 16.27
N SER A 107 6.17 15.73 15.00
CA SER A 107 4.97 15.85 14.16
C SER A 107 3.80 14.94 14.56
N GLY A 108 4.02 13.99 15.48
CA GLY A 108 3.00 13.02 15.92
C GLY A 108 2.62 11.97 14.88
N VAL A 109 3.30 11.94 13.74
CA VAL A 109 3.10 10.96 12.66
C VAL A 109 4.43 10.31 12.28
N MET A 110 4.38 9.08 11.77
CA MET A 110 5.55 8.36 11.24
C MET A 110 5.92 8.88 9.85
N ALA A 111 6.26 10.17 9.74
CA ALA A 111 6.61 10.83 8.49
C ALA A 111 7.91 11.61 8.65
N THR A 112 8.77 11.57 7.63
CA THR A 112 10.07 12.26 7.61
C THR A 112 9.91 13.71 7.13
N GLU A 113 10.95 14.54 7.30
CA GLU A 113 10.99 15.88 6.67
C GLU A 113 10.83 15.81 5.15
N ARG A 114 11.38 14.77 4.51
CA ARG A 114 11.17 14.50 3.10
C ARG A 114 9.69 14.26 2.77
N THR A 115 9.00 13.51 3.63
CA THR A 115 7.56 13.24 3.47
C THR A 115 6.75 14.55 3.55
N LYS A 116 7.09 15.41 4.51
CA LYS A 116 6.52 16.75 4.66
C LYS A 116 6.73 17.61 3.41
N ALA A 117 7.96 17.66 2.89
CA ALA A 117 8.28 18.42 1.69
C ALA A 117 7.52 17.92 0.45
N GLN A 118 7.36 16.60 0.29
CA GLN A 118 6.56 16.02 -0.80
C GLN A 118 5.07 16.39 -0.66
N ALA A 119 4.50 16.29 0.55
CA ALA A 119 3.13 16.72 0.79
C ALA A 119 2.93 18.22 0.50
N GLN A 120 3.90 19.07 0.87
CA GLN A 120 3.85 20.50 0.54
C GLN A 120 3.79 20.76 -0.96
N ARG A 121 4.62 20.05 -1.74
CA ARG A 121 4.62 20.18 -3.21
C ARG A 121 3.27 19.81 -3.81
N ILE A 122 2.67 18.71 -3.35
CA ILE A 122 1.34 18.29 -3.80
C ILE A 122 0.27 19.33 -3.41
N LEU A 123 0.32 19.88 -2.19
CA LEU A 123 -0.60 20.96 -1.77
C LEU A 123 -0.42 22.26 -2.57
N ASN A 124 0.73 22.46 -3.21
CA ASN A 124 1.00 23.59 -4.08
C ASN A 124 0.55 23.34 -5.54
N GLY A 125 -0.04 22.17 -5.82
CA GLY A 125 -0.59 21.81 -7.13
C GLY A 125 0.29 20.87 -7.97
N ASP A 126 1.53 20.57 -7.57
CA ASP A 126 2.39 19.64 -8.33
C ASP A 126 1.72 18.27 -8.47
N HIS A 127 1.75 17.69 -9.67
CA HIS A 127 1.19 16.37 -9.91
C HIS A 127 2.00 15.28 -9.17
N TYR A 128 1.35 14.21 -8.69
CA TYR A 128 2.02 13.19 -7.87
C TYR A 128 3.16 12.48 -8.64
N ASP A 129 3.10 12.37 -9.97
CA ASP A 129 4.19 11.81 -10.80
C ASP A 129 5.48 12.64 -10.75
N GLU A 130 5.35 13.94 -10.56
CA GLU A 130 6.47 14.85 -10.46
C GLU A 130 7.11 14.84 -9.07
N VAL A 131 6.32 14.48 -8.05
CA VAL A 131 6.72 14.52 -6.64
C VAL A 131 7.17 13.15 -6.10
N LEU A 132 6.48 12.08 -6.50
CA LEU A 132 6.67 10.72 -5.98
C LEU A 132 7.60 9.92 -6.89
N LYS A 133 8.89 9.90 -6.54
CA LYS A 133 9.91 9.18 -7.33
C LYS A 133 10.08 7.70 -6.97
N GLY A 134 9.44 7.24 -5.89
CA GLY A 134 9.47 5.82 -5.52
C GLY A 134 8.41 5.05 -6.30
N TYR A 135 8.81 3.94 -6.94
CA TYR A 135 7.91 3.09 -7.73
C TYR A 135 6.62 2.72 -6.98
N LYS A 136 6.75 2.23 -5.74
CA LYS A 136 5.60 1.90 -4.87
C LYS A 136 4.66 3.08 -4.64
N THR A 137 5.19 4.21 -4.19
CA THR A 137 4.36 5.38 -3.85
C THR A 137 3.71 6.00 -5.08
N ASN A 138 4.41 6.00 -6.22
CA ASN A 138 3.87 6.47 -7.48
C ASN A 138 2.73 5.56 -7.98
N ALA A 139 2.99 4.26 -8.09
CA ALA A 139 1.97 3.29 -8.50
C ALA A 139 0.74 3.33 -7.58
N PHE A 140 0.94 3.49 -6.27
CA PHE A 140 -0.16 3.60 -5.32
C PHE A 140 -1.01 4.85 -5.51
N ALA A 141 -0.39 6.02 -5.73
CA ALA A 141 -1.12 7.25 -6.01
C ALA A 141 -1.93 7.12 -7.32
N HIS A 142 -1.29 6.58 -8.37
CA HIS A 142 -1.91 6.37 -9.67
C HIS A 142 -3.13 5.45 -9.57
N LEU A 143 -2.96 4.26 -8.99
CA LEU A 143 -4.03 3.27 -8.86
C LEU A 143 -5.19 3.80 -8.00
N ILE A 144 -4.93 4.61 -6.96
CA ILE A 144 -6.01 5.27 -6.19
C ILE A 144 -6.71 6.35 -7.03
N PHE A 145 -5.96 7.16 -7.78
CA PHE A 145 -6.53 8.26 -8.55
C PHE A 145 -7.48 7.76 -9.64
N TYR A 146 -7.09 6.71 -10.37
CA TYR A 146 -7.91 6.11 -11.43
C TYR A 146 -8.86 5.02 -10.92
N GLY A 147 -8.64 4.48 -9.72
CA GLY A 147 -9.43 3.37 -9.17
C GLY A 147 -9.03 2.02 -9.75
N GLY A 148 -7.77 1.90 -10.20
CA GLY A 148 -7.24 0.81 -11.01
C GLY A 148 -6.26 1.36 -12.04
N ASP A 149 -6.13 0.66 -13.15
CA ASP A 149 -5.37 1.14 -14.32
C ASP A 149 -6.14 2.25 -15.06
N SER A 150 -5.44 3.18 -15.70
CA SER A 150 -6.09 4.17 -16.57
C SER A 150 -6.33 3.59 -17.97
N SER A 151 -7.18 4.22 -18.78
CA SER A 151 -7.41 3.77 -20.16
C SER A 151 -6.12 3.81 -21.01
N GLU A 152 -5.22 4.74 -20.73
CA GLU A 152 -3.90 4.79 -21.36
C GLU A 152 -3.02 3.60 -20.96
N ASP A 153 -3.10 3.16 -19.70
CA ASP A 153 -2.34 2.01 -19.21
C ASP A 153 -2.80 0.72 -19.85
N GLU A 154 -4.12 0.53 -19.95
CA GLU A 154 -4.72 -0.61 -20.62
C GLU A 154 -4.31 -0.65 -22.09
N THR A 155 -4.39 0.50 -22.78
CA THR A 155 -3.99 0.62 -24.19
C THR A 155 -2.50 0.35 -24.38
N ALA A 156 -1.66 0.78 -23.45
CA ALA A 156 -0.22 0.56 -23.50
C ALA A 156 0.22 -0.83 -22.99
N GLY A 157 -0.71 -1.66 -22.49
CA GLY A 157 -0.38 -2.91 -21.80
C GLY A 157 0.50 -2.69 -20.56
N CYS A 158 0.47 -1.50 -19.96
CA CYS A 158 1.34 -1.06 -18.89
C CYS A 158 0.63 -1.08 -17.53
N THR A 159 0.02 -2.22 -17.19
CA THR A 159 -0.70 -2.37 -15.91
C THR A 159 0.21 -2.14 -14.71
N ARG A 160 -0.22 -1.29 -13.77
CA ARG A 160 0.55 -0.94 -12.57
C ARG A 160 0.23 -1.91 -11.44
N VAL A 161 1.23 -2.16 -10.59
CA VAL A 161 1.06 -2.97 -9.37
C VAL A 161 1.78 -2.28 -8.21
N CYS A 162 1.08 -2.03 -7.10
CA CYS A 162 1.70 -1.45 -5.90
C CYS A 162 2.49 -2.51 -5.11
N ILE A 163 3.79 -2.65 -5.38
CA ILE A 163 4.64 -3.57 -4.62
C ILE A 163 5.17 -2.93 -3.34
N ASP A 164 4.54 -3.25 -2.21
CA ASP A 164 5.04 -2.97 -0.88
C ASP A 164 5.82 -4.16 -0.27
N LYS A 165 6.22 -4.06 1.00
CA LYS A 165 6.92 -5.14 1.71
C LYS A 165 6.10 -6.43 1.81
N HIS A 166 4.78 -6.32 1.94
CA HIS A 166 3.90 -7.48 2.06
C HIS A 166 3.76 -8.17 0.70
N ALA A 167 3.54 -7.41 -0.37
CA ALA A 167 3.48 -7.93 -1.72
C ALA A 167 4.81 -8.60 -2.11
N TYR A 168 5.94 -7.94 -1.81
CA TYR A 168 7.26 -8.52 -2.02
C TYR A 168 7.46 -9.83 -1.24
N SER A 169 7.06 -9.86 0.04
CA SER A 169 7.14 -11.08 0.85
C SER A 169 6.31 -12.22 0.27
N VAL A 170 5.14 -11.92 -0.29
CA VAL A 170 4.29 -12.92 -0.92
C VAL A 170 4.93 -13.43 -2.20
N ALA A 171 5.45 -12.56 -3.08
CA ALA A 171 6.18 -12.98 -4.26
C ALA A 171 7.37 -13.88 -3.92
N CYS A 172 8.11 -13.60 -2.84
CA CYS A 172 9.19 -14.44 -2.32
C CYS A 172 8.74 -15.75 -1.64
N GLY A 173 7.44 -15.93 -1.39
CA GLY A 173 6.90 -17.09 -0.65
C GLY A 173 7.25 -17.09 0.84
N THR A 174 7.83 -16.03 1.37
CA THR A 174 8.21 -15.94 2.79
C THR A 174 8.25 -14.49 3.29
N ARG A 175 8.09 -14.31 4.60
CA ARG A 175 8.10 -12.99 5.23
C ARG A 175 9.48 -12.35 5.17
N ALA A 176 9.64 -11.28 4.40
CA ALA A 176 10.86 -10.47 4.42
C ALA A 176 10.98 -9.72 5.77
N THR A 177 12.17 -9.74 6.37
CA THR A 177 12.51 -8.85 7.49
C THR A 177 12.70 -7.41 7.00
N ASP A 178 12.78 -6.42 7.90
CA ASP A 178 13.09 -5.04 7.47
C ASP A 178 14.46 -4.93 6.81
N ALA A 179 15.45 -5.66 7.32
CA ALA A 179 16.78 -5.73 6.72
C ALA A 179 16.75 -6.38 5.33
N ALA A 180 16.05 -7.51 5.19
CA ALA A 180 15.90 -8.19 3.91
C ALA A 180 15.15 -7.31 2.89
N TYR A 181 14.08 -6.63 3.31
CA TYR A 181 13.35 -5.72 2.46
C TYR A 181 14.21 -4.50 2.04
N ALA A 182 14.95 -3.89 2.97
CA ALA A 182 15.81 -2.75 2.68
C ALA A 182 16.94 -3.10 1.70
N ALA A 183 17.44 -4.33 1.72
CA ALA A 183 18.51 -4.80 0.84
C ALA A 183 18.03 -5.68 -0.34
N SER A 184 16.71 -5.82 -0.52
CA SER A 184 16.09 -6.56 -1.63
C SER A 184 16.41 -5.99 -3.02
N GLY A 185 16.86 -4.73 -3.07
CA GLY A 185 16.99 -4.01 -4.34
C GLY A 185 15.66 -3.56 -4.93
N LEU A 186 14.52 -3.70 -4.21
CA LEU A 186 13.19 -3.28 -4.69
C LEU A 186 13.08 -1.77 -4.99
N GLN A 187 14.04 -0.97 -4.52
CA GLN A 187 14.19 0.43 -4.93
C GLN A 187 14.72 0.59 -6.37
N SER A 188 15.23 -0.47 -6.99
CA SER A 188 15.62 -0.51 -8.40
C SER A 188 14.43 -0.89 -9.28
N LYS A 189 14.38 -0.32 -10.49
CA LYS A 189 13.34 -0.62 -11.48
C LYS A 189 13.25 -2.11 -11.76
N LEU A 190 14.39 -2.75 -11.97
CA LEU A 190 14.46 -4.16 -12.34
C LEU A 190 13.81 -5.07 -11.30
N CYS A 191 14.19 -4.93 -10.02
CA CYS A 191 13.63 -5.78 -8.96
C CYS A 191 12.15 -5.46 -8.69
N TYR A 192 11.76 -4.18 -8.78
CA TYR A 192 10.35 -3.80 -8.69
C TYR A 192 9.50 -4.45 -9.78
N GLU A 193 9.95 -4.38 -11.04
CA GLU A 193 9.25 -5.00 -12.17
C GLU A 193 9.25 -6.53 -12.10
N GLN A 194 10.31 -7.16 -11.58
CA GLN A 194 10.28 -8.61 -11.34
C GLN A 194 9.19 -9.01 -10.35
N ALA A 195 9.04 -8.26 -9.24
CA ALA A 195 7.95 -8.49 -8.30
C ALA A 195 6.59 -8.23 -8.95
N ALA A 196 6.44 -7.10 -9.66
CA ALA A 196 5.20 -6.76 -10.37
C ALA A 196 4.81 -7.81 -11.42
N ASN A 197 5.78 -8.35 -12.17
CA ASN A 197 5.55 -9.40 -13.15
C ASN A 197 5.04 -10.71 -12.51
N CYS A 198 5.42 -11.01 -11.27
CA CYS A 198 4.82 -12.15 -10.56
C CYS A 198 3.31 -11.97 -10.35
N TYR A 199 2.87 -10.74 -10.07
CA TYR A 199 1.45 -10.40 -9.94
C TYR A 199 0.74 -10.36 -11.30
N ARG A 200 1.39 -9.86 -12.36
CA ARG A 200 0.84 -9.89 -13.72
C ARG A 200 0.61 -11.32 -14.20
N GLY A 201 1.63 -12.19 -14.09
CA GLY A 201 1.48 -13.59 -14.47
C GLY A 201 0.45 -14.35 -13.63
N ALA A 202 0.32 -14.02 -12.33
CA ALA A 202 -0.75 -14.59 -11.50
C ALA A 202 -2.14 -14.12 -11.96
N ALA A 203 -2.27 -12.85 -12.33
CA ALA A 203 -3.51 -12.27 -12.83
C ALA A 203 -3.95 -12.90 -14.16
N ASP A 204 -3.00 -13.15 -15.07
CA ASP A 204 -3.26 -13.84 -16.34
C ASP A 204 -3.84 -15.25 -16.08
N ILE A 205 -3.15 -16.04 -15.26
CA ILE A 205 -3.59 -17.40 -14.89
C ILE A 205 -4.96 -17.39 -14.20
N LEU A 206 -5.19 -16.45 -13.29
CA LEU A 206 -6.48 -16.35 -12.59
C LEU A 206 -7.61 -15.91 -13.53
N SER A 207 -7.32 -15.02 -14.48
CA SER A 207 -8.28 -14.57 -15.49
C SER A 207 -8.72 -15.73 -16.37
N ASP A 208 -7.76 -16.54 -16.85
CA ASP A 208 -8.02 -17.74 -17.63
C ASP A 208 -8.87 -18.75 -16.86
N ASN A 209 -8.52 -19.01 -15.59
CA ASN A 209 -9.24 -19.96 -14.74
C ASN A 209 -10.67 -19.53 -14.39
N GLN A 210 -10.93 -18.23 -14.26
CA GLN A 210 -12.25 -17.70 -13.89
C GLN A 210 -13.13 -17.33 -15.10
N GLY A 211 -12.55 -17.24 -16.29
CA GLY A 211 -13.26 -16.81 -17.50
C GLY A 211 -13.62 -15.32 -17.49
N SER A 212 -12.99 -14.53 -16.62
CA SER A 212 -13.19 -13.08 -16.51
C SER A 212 -11.87 -12.40 -16.20
N TYR A 213 -11.61 -11.25 -16.82
CA TYR A 213 -10.38 -10.49 -16.57
C TYR A 213 -10.26 -10.06 -15.11
N ILE A 214 -9.10 -10.35 -14.52
CA ILE A 214 -8.67 -9.90 -13.20
C ILE A 214 -7.41 -9.07 -13.40
N ALA A 215 -7.44 -7.82 -12.96
CA ALA A 215 -6.29 -6.94 -13.11
C ALA A 215 -5.18 -7.28 -12.08
N PRO A 216 -3.89 -7.08 -12.43
CA PRO A 216 -2.77 -7.34 -11.53
C PRO A 216 -2.84 -6.57 -10.19
N HIS A 217 -3.35 -5.34 -10.20
CA HIS A 217 -3.55 -4.55 -8.99
C HIS A 217 -4.63 -5.13 -8.07
N GLN A 218 -5.64 -5.82 -8.62
CA GLN A 218 -6.69 -6.50 -7.84
C GLN A 218 -6.16 -7.78 -7.17
N VAL A 219 -5.28 -8.52 -7.87
CA VAL A 219 -4.52 -9.63 -7.27
C VAL A 219 -3.69 -9.13 -6.10
N GLN A 220 -2.95 -8.03 -6.30
CA GLN A 220 -2.14 -7.42 -5.25
C GLN A 220 -2.97 -6.96 -4.05
N ALA A 221 -4.12 -6.30 -4.27
CA ALA A 221 -5.00 -5.84 -3.20
C ALA A 221 -5.60 -7.01 -2.41
N THR A 222 -6.07 -8.06 -3.09
CA THR A 222 -6.58 -9.28 -2.45
C THR A 222 -5.52 -9.93 -1.58
N VAL A 223 -4.31 -10.11 -2.12
CA VAL A 223 -3.18 -10.67 -1.40
C VAL A 223 -2.82 -9.82 -0.17
N TRP A 224 -2.94 -8.49 -0.26
CA TRP A 224 -2.74 -7.60 0.88
C TRP A 224 -3.78 -7.84 1.98
N ILE A 225 -5.06 -7.98 1.63
CA ILE A 225 -6.15 -8.28 2.59
C ILE A 225 -5.89 -9.61 3.30
N VAL A 226 -5.60 -10.68 2.54
CA VAL A 226 -5.25 -11.99 3.10
C VAL A 226 -4.06 -11.89 4.05
N ARG A 227 -3.05 -11.08 3.69
CA ARG A 227 -1.88 -10.88 4.53
C ARG A 227 -2.19 -10.10 5.80
N GLN A 228 -3.13 -9.15 5.78
CA GLN A 228 -3.58 -8.47 7.01
C GLN A 228 -4.19 -9.48 7.98
N ARG A 229 -5.08 -10.36 7.52
CA ARG A 229 -5.67 -11.43 8.35
C ARG A 229 -4.60 -12.32 9.00
N PHE A 230 -3.58 -12.72 8.26
CA PHE A 230 -2.48 -13.53 8.84
C PHE A 230 -1.63 -12.75 9.83
N ASN A 231 -1.39 -11.46 9.60
CA ASN A 231 -0.70 -10.63 10.57
C ASN A 231 -1.51 -10.48 11.86
N GLU A 232 -2.84 -10.43 11.78
CA GLU A 232 -3.72 -10.42 12.96
C GLU A 232 -3.66 -11.72 13.75
N SER A 233 -3.76 -12.87 13.08
CA SER A 233 -3.73 -14.18 13.76
C SER A 233 -2.40 -14.43 14.47
N GLN A 234 -1.30 -13.90 13.93
CA GLN A 234 0.05 -14.04 14.49
C GLN A 234 0.40 -12.99 15.56
N SER A 235 -0.43 -11.97 15.81
CA SER A 235 -0.06 -10.86 16.70
C SER A 235 -1.25 -10.32 17.50
N LYS A 236 -1.48 -10.90 18.70
CA LYS A 236 -2.53 -10.45 19.64
C LYS A 236 -2.48 -8.92 19.96
N GLY A 237 -1.30 -8.30 19.94
CA GLY A 237 -1.13 -6.86 20.20
C GLY A 237 -1.40 -5.94 18.99
N ASN A 238 -1.20 -6.42 17.76
CA ASN A 238 -1.37 -5.61 16.54
C ASN A 238 -2.84 -5.35 16.24
N ASN A 239 -3.73 -6.29 16.59
CA ASN A 239 -5.16 -6.17 16.34
C ASN A 239 -5.77 -4.96 17.08
N ARG A 240 -5.41 -4.75 18.37
CA ARG A 240 -5.89 -3.58 19.14
C ARG A 240 -5.45 -2.24 18.52
N ARG A 241 -4.23 -2.16 17.98
CA ARG A 241 -3.72 -0.92 17.35
C ARG A 241 -4.47 -0.61 16.06
N ALA A 242 -4.72 -1.63 15.24
CA ALA A 242 -5.46 -1.48 13.99
C ALA A 242 -6.93 -1.12 14.24
N GLN A 243 -7.60 -1.78 15.19
CA GLN A 243 -8.97 -1.46 15.61
C GLN A 243 -9.10 -0.01 16.10
N ARG A 244 -8.20 0.44 16.98
CA ARG A 244 -8.17 1.85 17.43
C ARG A 244 -7.94 2.83 16.28
N ALA A 245 -7.10 2.46 15.31
CA ALA A 245 -6.88 3.30 14.13
C ALA A 245 -8.15 3.39 13.25
N LEU A 246 -8.90 2.31 13.10
CA LEU A 246 -10.19 2.28 12.41
C LEU A 246 -11.25 3.10 13.13
N GLU A 247 -11.40 2.94 14.45
CA GLU A 247 -12.33 3.74 15.25
C GLU A 247 -12.02 5.23 15.13
N ARG A 248 -10.73 5.59 15.21
CA ARG A 248 -10.29 6.98 15.02
C ARG A 248 -10.59 7.48 13.62
N MET A 249 -10.40 6.66 12.60
CA MET A 249 -10.74 7.03 11.22
C MET A 249 -12.24 7.23 11.06
N ARG A 250 -13.07 6.30 11.53
CA ARG A 250 -14.53 6.42 11.47
C ARG A 250 -15.02 7.70 12.15
N ARG A 251 -14.54 7.97 13.37
CA ARG A 251 -14.86 9.21 14.10
C ARG A 251 -14.43 10.45 13.33
N TYR A 252 -13.17 10.47 12.86
CA TYR A 252 -12.65 11.63 12.13
C TYR A 252 -13.44 11.89 10.84
N LEU A 253 -13.71 10.84 10.05
CA LEU A 253 -14.48 10.96 8.83
C LEU A 253 -15.94 11.34 9.11
N SER A 254 -16.60 10.77 10.13
CA SER A 254 -17.99 11.18 10.44
C SER A 254 -18.10 12.66 10.83
N GLU A 255 -17.09 13.20 11.52
CA GLU A 255 -17.07 14.59 11.97
C GLU A 255 -16.64 15.58 10.87
N ASN A 256 -15.76 15.18 9.96
CA ASN A 256 -15.10 16.09 9.02
C ASN A 256 -15.43 15.83 7.55
N HIS A 257 -15.83 14.59 7.23
CA HIS A 257 -16.06 14.07 5.88
C HIS A 257 -17.21 13.04 5.88
N PRO A 258 -18.45 13.43 6.27
CA PRO A 258 -19.50 12.47 6.62
C PRO A 258 -19.83 11.50 5.49
N ARG A 259 -19.76 11.93 4.23
CA ARG A 259 -19.97 11.07 3.06
C ARG A 259 -18.87 10.02 2.88
N ALA A 260 -17.63 10.31 3.28
CA ALA A 260 -16.51 9.38 3.17
C ALA A 260 -16.58 8.27 4.24
N SER A 261 -17.26 8.52 5.35
CA SER A 261 -17.39 7.53 6.44
C SER A 261 -18.13 6.25 6.03
N LEU A 262 -18.89 6.31 4.92
CA LEU A 262 -19.63 5.18 4.34
C LEU A 262 -18.84 4.41 3.28
N LEU A 263 -17.71 4.94 2.83
CA LEU A 263 -16.95 4.45 1.66
C LEU A 263 -15.60 3.83 2.03
N ILE A 264 -15.44 3.44 3.29
CA ILE A 264 -14.16 2.95 3.81
C ILE A 264 -13.80 1.65 3.08
N PRO A 265 -12.70 1.61 2.30
CA PRO A 265 -12.27 0.39 1.64
C PRO A 265 -12.03 -0.70 2.66
N ALA A 266 -12.14 -1.94 2.21
CA ALA A 266 -11.72 -3.09 2.98
C ALA A 266 -10.33 -2.85 3.59
N SER A 267 -10.30 -2.68 4.91
CA SER A 267 -9.06 -2.40 5.61
C SER A 267 -8.25 -3.68 5.88
N GLY A 268 -8.80 -4.85 5.54
CA GLY A 268 -8.34 -6.16 5.99
C GLY A 268 -8.67 -6.46 7.46
N TYR A 269 -9.30 -5.52 8.17
CA TYR A 269 -9.64 -5.57 9.61
C TYR A 269 -11.17 -5.53 9.86
N SER A 270 -11.96 -5.76 8.82
CA SER A 270 -13.41 -5.90 8.96
C SER A 270 -13.70 -7.10 9.85
N ARG A 271 -14.69 -7.00 10.76
CA ARG A 271 -15.10 -8.14 11.60
C ARG A 271 -15.35 -9.34 10.69
N PRO A 272 -14.97 -10.58 11.09
CA PRO A 272 -15.42 -11.76 10.37
C PRO A 272 -16.94 -11.65 10.25
N THR A 273 -17.44 -11.60 9.02
CA THR A 273 -18.84 -11.85 8.76
C THR A 273 -19.12 -13.21 9.36
N SER A 274 -20.01 -13.26 10.36
CA SER A 274 -20.45 -14.52 10.95
C SER A 274 -20.76 -15.50 9.80
N PRO A 275 -20.32 -16.76 9.89
CA PRO A 275 -20.70 -17.74 8.87
C PRO A 275 -22.23 -17.79 8.80
N CYS A 276 -22.77 -17.57 7.59
CA CYS A 276 -24.14 -17.95 7.27
C CYS A 276 -24.29 -19.47 7.35
#